data_AF-A0A6V7M0X2-F1
#
_entry.id   AF-A0A6V7M0X2-F1
#
_cell.length_a   1.000
_cell.length_b   1.000
_cell.length_c   1.000
_cell.angle_alpha   90.00
_cell.angle_beta   90.00
_cell.angle_gamma   90.00
#
_symmetry.space_group_name_H-M   'P 1'
#
loop_
_entity.id
_entity.type
_entity.pdbx_description
1 polymer ?
#
loop_
_entity_poly.entity_id
_entity_poly.type
_entity_poly.pdbx_seq_one_letter_code
_entity_poly.pdbx_strand_id
1 'polypeptide(L)' 'ESQNGVIDPPEEYPATLPATVVVPEVWPHVPLVAIGRNPVFPRFIKLIELTNPTLIDLIRRKVKLNQPYIGIFLKKSE' A
#
# COMPACT_ATOMS: atom_id res chain seq x y z
N GLU A 1 -14.21 -12.67 -42.93
CA GLU A 1 -14.82 -12.44 -41.61
C GLU A 1 -13.73 -12.10 -40.61
N SER A 2 -13.88 -10.97 -39.93
CA SER A 2 -12.82 -10.31 -39.15
C SER A 2 -12.66 -10.95 -37.78
N GLN A 3 -11.40 -11.11 -37.35
CA GLN A 3 -11.01 -11.58 -36.02
C GLN A 3 -11.45 -10.55 -34.97
N ASN A 4 -12.37 -10.92 -34.08
CA ASN A 4 -12.70 -10.11 -32.90
C ASN A 4 -11.78 -10.48 -31.74
N GLY A 5 -10.96 -9.52 -31.32
CA GLY A 5 -10.07 -9.63 -30.17
C GLY A 5 -10.87 -9.76 -28.87
N VAL A 6 -10.47 -10.74 -28.05
CA VAL A 6 -10.96 -10.91 -26.69
C VAL A 6 -10.42 -9.75 -25.85
N ILE A 7 -11.32 -8.93 -25.33
CA ILE A 7 -11.01 -7.90 -24.35
C ILE A 7 -11.05 -8.59 -22.99
N ASP A 8 -9.88 -8.81 -22.38
CA ASP A 8 -9.84 -9.26 -20.98
C ASP A 8 -10.49 -8.18 -20.10
N PRO A 9 -11.42 -8.54 -19.19
CA PRO A 9 -12.03 -7.57 -18.30
C PRO A 9 -10.97 -6.99 -17.36
N PRO A 10 -11.12 -5.73 -16.90
CA PRO A 10 -10.21 -5.15 -15.93
C PRO A 10 -10.21 -6.01 -14.67
N GLU A 11 -9.04 -6.45 -14.21
CA GLU A 11 -8.89 -7.16 -12.95
C GLU A 11 -9.56 -6.34 -11.84
N GLU A 12 -10.77 -6.73 -11.46
CA GLU A 12 -11.42 -6.28 -10.23
C GLU A 12 -10.52 -6.72 -9.09
N TYR A 13 -9.68 -5.81 -8.60
CA TYR A 13 -9.04 -5.97 -7.31
C TYR A 13 -10.19 -6.12 -6.31
N PRO A 14 -10.43 -7.31 -5.73
CA PRO A 14 -11.48 -7.43 -4.74
C PRO A 14 -11.12 -6.42 -3.65
N ALA A 15 -12.03 -5.48 -3.39
CA ALA A 15 -11.96 -4.58 -2.25
C ALA A 15 -12.17 -5.42 -0.98
N THR A 16 -11.24 -6.34 -0.73
CA THR A 16 -11.13 -7.07 0.51
C THR A 16 -10.65 -6.04 1.50
N LEU A 17 -11.61 -5.49 2.25
CA LEU A 17 -11.32 -4.72 3.44
C LEU A 17 -10.34 -5.55 4.25
N PRO A 18 -9.17 -5.00 4.66
CA PRO A 18 -8.21 -5.76 5.41
C PRO A 18 -8.93 -6.37 6.62
N ALA A 19 -8.89 -7.71 6.73
CA ALA A 19 -9.43 -8.44 7.86
C ALA A 19 -9.01 -7.75 9.15
N THR A 20 -9.89 -7.63 10.15
CA THR A 20 -9.63 -6.88 11.38
C THR A 20 -8.25 -7.21 11.92
N VAL A 21 -7.31 -6.30 11.65
CA VAL A 21 -5.90 -6.60 11.76
C VAL A 21 -5.57 -6.56 13.24
N VAL A 22 -5.36 -7.72 13.87
CA VAL A 22 -4.81 -7.75 15.23
C VAL A 22 -3.47 -7.04 15.17
N VAL A 23 -3.34 -5.97 15.96
CA VAL A 23 -2.08 -5.22 16.07
C VAL A 23 -1.05 -6.18 16.68
N PRO A 24 0.06 -6.48 16.01
CA PRO A 24 1.07 -7.39 16.55
C PRO A 24 1.72 -6.80 17.81
N GLU A 25 2.05 -7.64 18.80
CA GLU A 25 2.90 -7.21 19.93
C GLU A 25 4.30 -6.83 19.47
N VAL A 26 4.84 -7.58 18.49
CA VAL A 26 6.11 -7.31 17.84
C VAL A 26 5.84 -6.93 16.38
N TRP A 27 6.20 -5.69 16.02
CA TRP A 27 6.07 -5.23 14.65
C TRP A 27 7.02 -6.00 13.72
N PRO A 28 6.54 -6.52 12.57
CA PRO A 28 7.42 -7.11 11.58
C PRO A 28 8.31 -6.04 10.94
N HIS A 29 9.31 -6.48 10.16
CA HIS A 29 10.00 -5.55 9.26
C HIS A 29 9.01 -5.00 8.22
N VAL A 30 8.75 -3.69 8.31
CA VAL A 30 7.83 -2.94 7.47
C VAL A 30 8.58 -2.05 6.47
N PRO A 31 8.03 -1.84 5.26
CA PRO A 31 8.52 -0.80 4.35
C PRO A 31 8.43 0.59 4.99
N LEU A 32 9.41 1.44 4.74
CA LEU A 32 9.46 2.82 5.24
C LEU A 32 9.11 3.80 4.12
N VAL A 33 8.20 4.73 4.40
CA VAL A 33 7.87 5.85 3.52
C VAL A 33 8.08 7.15 4.28
N ALA A 34 8.96 8.00 3.75
CA ALA A 34 9.16 9.34 4.27
C ALA A 34 8.16 10.31 3.61
N ILE A 35 7.47 11.10 4.41
CA ILE A 35 6.51 12.13 3.97
C ILE A 35 6.95 13.52 4.44
N GLY A 36 6.51 14.55 3.73
CA GLY A 36 6.70 15.95 4.11
C GLY A 36 5.48 16.58 4.76
N ARG A 37 5.71 17.73 5.41
CA ARG A 37 4.74 18.68 5.97
C ARG A 37 3.89 18.14 7.13
N ASN A 38 2.93 17.26 6.83
CA ASN A 38 1.86 16.92 7.76
C ASN A 38 1.91 15.43 8.14
N PRO A 39 1.94 15.08 9.44
CA PRO A 39 1.88 13.69 9.89
C PRO A 39 0.56 13.02 9.51
N VAL A 40 0.53 11.69 9.62
CA VAL A 40 -0.71 10.90 9.55
C VAL A 40 -1.07 10.46 10.97
N PHE A 41 -2.33 10.65 11.35
CA PHE A 41 -2.85 10.21 12.63
C PHE A 41 -3.88 9.08 12.44
N PRO A 42 -4.03 8.18 13.43
CA PRO A 42 -5.14 7.23 13.43
C PRO A 42 -6.48 7.95 13.21
N ARG A 43 -7.39 7.33 12.45
CA ARG A 43 -8.68 7.90 12.00
C ARG A 43 -8.59 8.97 10.90
N PHE A 44 -7.39 9.38 10.47
CA PHE A 44 -7.20 10.25 9.32
C PHE A 44 -6.69 9.46 8.11
N ILE A 45 -7.43 9.51 7.00
CA ILE A 45 -7.00 8.91 5.74
C ILE A 45 -6.26 9.98 4.92
N LYS A 46 -5.00 9.69 4.57
CA LYS A 46 -4.17 10.54 3.71
C LYS A 46 -3.82 9.76 2.43
N LEU A 47 -4.12 10.34 1.27
CA LEU A 47 -3.63 9.82 0.01
C LEU A 47 -2.13 10.15 -0.13
N ILE A 48 -1.31 9.13 -0.37
CA ILE A 48 0.13 9.25 -0.57
C ILE A 48 0.46 8.64 -1.93
N GLU A 49 1.07 9.44 -2.81
CA GLU A 49 1.56 8.99 -4.10
C GLU A 49 2.97 8.40 -3.96
N LEU A 50 3.19 7.22 -4.54
CA LEU A 50 4.49 6.54 -4.55
C LEU A 50 5.00 6.47 -5.98
N THR A 51 6.26 6.87 -6.19
CA THR A 51 6.90 6.88 -7.50
C THR A 51 8.06 5.89 -7.63
N ASN A 52 8.60 5.40 -6.51
CA ASN A 52 9.69 4.44 -6.52
C ASN A 52 9.17 3.03 -6.89
N PRO A 53 9.54 2.46 -8.05
CA PRO A 53 9.00 1.19 -8.51
C PRO A 53 9.34 0.02 -7.58
N THR A 54 10.57 -0.03 -7.05
CA THR A 54 11.00 -1.08 -6.10
C THR A 54 10.17 -1.07 -4.82
N LEU A 55 9.86 0.13 -4.30
CA LEU A 55 9.01 0.27 -3.12
C LEU A 55 7.57 -0.17 -3.40
N ILE A 56 7.03 0.21 -4.56
CA ILE A 56 5.69 -0.17 -4.99
C ILE A 56 5.57 -1.70 -5.05
N ASP A 57 6.53 -2.36 -5.69
CA ASP A 57 6.53 -3.82 -5.82
C ASP A 57 6.66 -4.53 -4.47
N LEU A 58 7.49 -3.99 -3.57
CA LEU A 58 7.61 -4.49 -2.19
C LEU A 58 6.28 -4.39 -1.44
N ILE A 59 5.59 -3.25 -1.51
CA ILE A 59 4.29 -3.05 -0.86
C ILE A 59 3.24 -4.00 -1.44
N ARG A 60 3.15 -4.11 -2.77
CA ARG A 60 2.24 -5.05 -3.44
C ARG A 60 2.46 -6.49 -2.96
N ARG A 61 3.71 -6.93 -2.85
CA ARG A 61 4.05 -8.26 -2.33
C ARG A 61 3.62 -8.43 -0.86
N LYS A 62 3.83 -7.43 -0.01
CA LYS A 62 3.44 -7.46 1.40
C LYS A 62 1.92 -7.53 1.59
N VAL A 63 1.15 -6.81 0.77
CA VAL A 63 -0.32 -6.91 0.76
C VAL A 63 -0.78 -8.30 0.35
N LYS A 64 -0.22 -8.89 -0.72
CA LYS A 64 -0.54 -10.27 -1.16
C LYS A 64 -0.23 -11.33 -0.09
N LEU A 65 0.72 -11.06 0.81
CA LEU A 65 1.06 -11.92 1.95
C LEU A 65 0.21 -11.64 3.20
N ASN A 66 -0.85 -10.83 3.11
CA ASN A 66 -1.67 -10.38 4.24
C ASN A 66 -0.85 -9.67 5.33
N GLN A 67 0.23 -8.97 4.94
CA GLN A 67 1.03 -8.11 5.82
C GLN A 67 0.95 -6.64 5.38
N PRO A 68 -0.24 -6.01 5.41
CA PRO A 68 -0.45 -4.67 4.85
C PRO A 68 0.05 -3.55 5.79
N TYR A 69 1.22 -3.71 6.40
CA TYR A 69 1.78 -2.73 7.33
C TYR A 69 2.93 -1.97 6.68
N ILE A 70 2.92 -0.65 6.83
CA ILE A 70 3.99 0.25 6.39
C ILE A 70 4.29 1.26 7.50
N GLY A 71 5.53 1.71 7.58
CA GLY A 71 5.93 2.82 8.45
C GLY A 71 5.89 4.14 7.71
N ILE A 72 5.11 5.10 8.21
CA ILE A 72 5.06 6.48 7.69
C ILE A 72 5.84 7.39 8.64
N PHE A 73 6.84 8.08 8.11
CA PHE A 73 7.71 8.95 8.90
C PHE A 73 7.76 10.36 8.31
N LEU A 74 7.68 11.37 9.17
CA LEU A 74 7.94 12.74 8.76
C LEU A 74 9.45 12.95 8.56
N LYS A 75 9.83 13.52 7.42
CA LYS A 75 11.21 13.97 7.22
C LYS A 75 11.46 15.16 8.16
N LYS A 76 12.53 15.07 8.96
CA LYS A 76 13.03 16.21 9.73
C LYS A 76 13.49 17.29 8.74
N SER A 77 12.95 18.50 8.86
CA SER A 77 13.59 19.68 8.28
C SER A 77 14.81 19.99 9.13
N GLU A 78 15.96 20.22 8.48
CA GLU A 78 17.10 20.85 9.17
C GLU A 78 16.68 22.17 9.83
#